data_AF-A0A2V8LER8-F1
#
_entry.id   AF-A0A2V8LER8-F1
#
_cell.length_a   1.000
_cell.length_b   1.000
_cell.length_c   1.000
_cell.angle_alpha   90.00
_cell.angle_beta   90.00
_cell.angle_gamma   90.00
#
_symmetry.space_group_name_H-M   'P 1'
#
loop_
_entity.id
_entity.type
_entity.pdbx_description
1 polymer ?
#
loop_
_entity_poly.entity_id
_entity_poly.type
_entity_poly.pdbx_seq_one_letter_code
_entity_poly.pdbx_strand_id
1 'polypeptide(L)'
;MSARELAAEIVSNYERHGWKLRRLLLRPETRIELLAQTFDEATMIESDFDGLWFARPSHEKREAWELRLLAEQPYALFEAFEADESEEDREDARREMENKMREHANR
;
A
#
# COMPACT_ATOMS: atom_id res chain seq x y z
N MET A 1 2.14 2.67 -19.94
CA MET A 1 2.22 1.51 -19.04
C MET A 1 0.83 1.32 -18.45
N SER A 2 0.31 0.09 -18.41
CA SER A 2 -0.98 -0.21 -17.78
C SER A 2 -0.86 -0.19 -16.25
N ALA A 3 -1.97 -0.04 -15.51
CA ALA A 3 -1.95 -0.06 -14.05
C ALA A 3 -1.46 -1.42 -13.53
N ARG A 4 -1.82 -2.50 -14.22
CA ARG A 4 -1.34 -3.86 -13.93
C ARG A 4 0.18 -4.01 -14.07
N GLU A 5 0.75 -3.49 -15.17
CA GLU A 5 2.21 -3.54 -15.39
C GLU A 5 2.95 -2.74 -14.32
N LEU A 6 2.47 -1.53 -14.02
CA LEU A 6 3.05 -0.67 -13.00
C LEU A 6 2.98 -1.33 -11.60
N ALA A 7 1.83 -1.91 -11.24
CA ALA A 7 1.67 -2.60 -9.96
C ALA A 7 2.63 -3.78 -9.85
N ALA A 8 2.77 -4.59 -10.90
CA ALA A 8 3.70 -5.72 -10.93
C ALA A 8 5.15 -5.27 -10.73
N GLU A 9 5.55 -4.19 -11.41
CA GLU A 9 6.90 -3.63 -11.30
C GLU A 9 7.18 -3.11 -9.89
N ILE A 10 6.26 -2.32 -9.32
CA ILE A 10 6.38 -1.78 -7.97
C ILE A 10 6.46 -2.93 -6.96
N VAL A 11 5.55 -3.90 -7.01
CA VAL A 11 5.54 -5.03 -6.07
C VAL A 11 6.85 -5.82 -6.16
N SER A 12 7.31 -6.16 -7.37
CA SER A 12 8.57 -6.88 -7.54
C SER A 12 9.76 -6.11 -6.99
N ASN A 13 9.78 -4.79 -7.14
CA ASN A 13 10.85 -3.96 -6.59
C ASN A 13 10.85 -3.97 -5.05
N TYR A 14 9.67 -3.84 -4.43
CA TYR A 14 9.53 -3.83 -2.97
C TYR A 14 9.90 -5.19 -2.35
N GLU A 15 9.45 -6.29 -2.95
CA GLU A 15 9.77 -7.65 -2.50
C GLU A 15 11.27 -7.94 -2.51
N ARG A 16 12.01 -7.45 -3.52
CA ARG A 16 13.48 -7.55 -3.56
C ARG A 16 14.16 -6.88 -2.36
N HIS A 17 13.48 -5.91 -1.74
CA HIS A 17 13.96 -5.19 -0.56
C HIS A 17 13.31 -5.69 0.75
N GLY A 18 12.65 -6.84 0.72
CA GLY A 18 12.07 -7.51 1.88
C GLY A 18 10.73 -6.94 2.35
N TRP A 19 10.13 -6.04 1.57
CA TRP A 19 8.77 -5.57 1.81
C TRP A 19 7.75 -6.59 1.30
N LYS A 20 6.62 -6.70 1.98
CA LYS A 20 5.50 -7.56 1.58
C LYS A 20 4.27 -6.71 1.29
N LEU A 21 3.60 -6.97 0.18
CA LEU A 21 2.31 -6.35 -0.11
C LEU A 21 1.26 -6.89 0.88
N ARG A 22 0.54 -5.99 1.55
CA ARG A 22 -0.49 -6.34 2.54
C ARG A 22 -1.89 -5.95 2.11
N ARG A 23 -2.05 -4.77 1.51
CA ARG A 23 -3.34 -4.26 1.06
C ARG A 23 -3.20 -3.54 -0.28
N LEU A 24 -4.24 -3.59 -1.09
CA LEU A 24 -4.38 -2.78 -2.29
C LEU A 24 -5.62 -1.90 -2.10
N LEU A 25 -5.45 -0.60 -2.20
CA LEU A 25 -6.54 0.36 -2.24
C LEU A 25 -6.79 0.64 -3.71
N LEU A 26 -7.95 0.27 -4.25
CA LEU A 26 -8.18 0.34 -5.70
C LEU A 26 -9.51 1.01 -6.00
N ARG A 27 -9.49 1.88 -7.01
CA ARG A 27 -10.71 2.36 -7.67
C ARG A 27 -11.43 1.20 -8.35
N PRO A 28 -12.77 1.26 -8.50
CA PRO A 28 -13.54 0.20 -9.14
C PRO A 28 -13.01 -0.19 -10.53
N GLU A 29 -12.57 0.79 -11.32
CA GLU A 29 -12.07 0.58 -12.68
C GLU A 29 -10.72 -0.16 -12.66
N THR A 30 -9.78 0.30 -11.82
CA THR A 30 -8.46 -0.30 -11.66
C THR A 30 -8.56 -1.70 -11.04
N ARG A 31 -9.49 -1.90 -10.12
CA ARG A 31 -9.75 -3.21 -9.53
C ARG A 31 -10.09 -4.24 -10.61
N ILE A 32 -10.93 -3.88 -11.58
CA ILE A 32 -11.29 -4.79 -12.70
C ILE A 32 -10.05 -5.16 -13.51
N GLU A 33 -9.15 -4.21 -13.76
CA GLU A 33 -7.89 -4.44 -14.48
C GLU A 33 -6.95 -5.40 -13.71
N LEU A 34 -6.95 -5.31 -12.38
CA LEU A 34 -6.08 -6.09 -11.50
C LEU A 34 -6.69 -7.42 -11.03
N LEU A 35 -7.98 -7.68 -11.27
CA LEU A 35 -8.66 -8.94 -10.87
C LEU A 35 -7.97 -10.21 -11.41
N ALA A 36 -7.36 -10.12 -12.60
CA ALA A 36 -6.66 -11.25 -13.22
C ALA A 36 -5.24 -11.47 -12.67
N GLN A 37 -4.78 -10.62 -11.76
CA GLN A 37 -3.46 -10.69 -11.14
C GLN A 37 -3.56 -11.30 -9.74
N THR A 38 -2.70 -12.27 -9.47
CA THR A 38 -2.57 -12.86 -8.13
C THR A 38 -1.63 -12.00 -7.31
N PHE A 39 -2.14 -11.42 -6.24
CA PHE A 39 -1.35 -10.78 -5.19
C PHE A 39 -1.44 -11.67 -3.95
N ASP A 40 -0.41 -12.48 -3.73
CA ASP A 40 -0.42 -13.43 -2.61
C ASP A 40 -0.54 -12.69 -1.27
N GLU A 41 -1.43 -13.18 -0.41
CA GLU A 41 -1.72 -12.67 0.95
C GLU A 41 -2.29 -11.23 1.05
N ALA A 42 -2.35 -10.47 -0.05
CA ALA A 42 -2.77 -9.09 -0.04
C ALA A 42 -4.30 -8.93 -0.12
N THR A 43 -4.85 -8.04 0.71
CA THR A 43 -6.29 -7.74 0.70
C THR A 43 -6.60 -6.60 -0.27
N MET A 44 -7.50 -6.82 -1.23
CA MET A 44 -8.03 -5.74 -2.06
C MET A 44 -9.17 -5.02 -1.34
N ILE A 45 -9.07 -3.71 -1.23
CA ILE A 45 -10.02 -2.80 -0.60
C ILE A 45 -10.43 -1.77 -1.65
N GLU A 46 -11.73 -1.53 -1.77
CA GLU A 46 -12.23 -0.48 -2.64
C GLU A 46 -11.91 0.90 -2.06
N SER A 47 -11.39 1.79 -2.91
CA SER A 47 -10.96 3.13 -2.55
C SER A 47 -11.24 4.10 -3.70
N ASP A 48 -11.14 5.40 -3.45
CA ASP A 48 -11.26 6.45 -4.46
C ASP A 48 -9.91 6.80 -5.13
N PHE A 49 -8.82 6.17 -4.70
CA PHE A 49 -7.49 6.26 -5.32
C PHE A 49 -6.84 4.88 -5.42
N ASP A 50 -5.83 4.76 -6.28
CA ASP A 50 -5.06 3.53 -6.44
C ASP A 50 -3.77 3.57 -5.63
N GLY A 51 -3.61 2.67 -4.67
CA GLY A 51 -2.46 2.60 -3.77
C GLY A 51 -2.14 1.19 -3.31
N LEU A 52 -0.87 0.99 -2.93
CA LEU A 52 -0.31 -0.29 -2.50
C LEU A 52 0.27 -0.12 -1.10
N TRP A 53 -0.23 -0.90 -0.16
CA TRP A 53 0.29 -0.97 1.20
C TRP A 53 1.34 -2.06 1.31
N PHE A 54 2.55 -1.67 1.67
CA PHE A 54 3.65 -2.58 1.96
C PHE A 54 3.96 -2.58 3.46
N ALA A 55 4.29 -3.75 3.98
CA ALA A 55 4.80 -3.90 5.34
C ALA A 55 6.14 -4.62 5.33
N ARG A 56 7.04 -4.22 6.21
CA ARG A 56 8.33 -4.88 6.43
C ARG A 56 8.58 -5.04 7.92
N PRO A 57 8.85 -6.26 8.40
CA PRO A 57 9.32 -6.45 9.77
C PRO A 57 10.59 -5.64 10.02
N SER A 58 10.62 -4.92 11.13
CA SER A 58 11.78 -4.18 11.62
C SER A 58 12.34 -4.86 12.87
N HIS A 59 13.50 -4.38 13.34
CA HIS A 59 14.11 -4.89 14.56
C HIS A 59 13.17 -4.70 15.77
N GLU A 60 13.15 -5.69 16.66
CA GLU A 60 12.43 -5.67 17.94
C GLU A 60 10.88 -5.70 17.84
N LYS A 61 10.32 -6.44 16.89
CA LYS A 61 8.86 -6.58 16.64
C LYS A 61 8.15 -5.31 16.16
N ARG A 62 8.92 -4.28 15.79
CA ARG A 62 8.41 -3.11 15.09
C ARG A 62 8.07 -3.47 13.66
N GLU A 63 7.10 -2.77 13.07
CA GLU A 63 6.72 -2.99 11.68
C GLU A 63 6.72 -1.66 10.93
N ALA A 64 7.48 -1.59 9.85
CA ALA A 64 7.45 -0.43 8.96
C ALA A 64 6.34 -0.65 7.93
N TRP A 65 5.50 0.35 7.74
CA TRP A 65 4.44 0.36 6.74
C TRP A 65 4.64 1.52 5.77
N GLU A 66 4.40 1.24 4.50
CA GLU A 66 4.49 2.24 3.44
C GLU A 66 3.27 2.17 2.53
N LEU A 67 2.59 3.30 2.37
CA LEU A 67 1.52 3.47 1.40
C LEU A 67 2.10 4.12 0.15
N ARG A 68 2.12 3.36 -0.94
CA ARG A 68 2.66 3.78 -2.23
C ARG A 68 1.53 4.10 -3.21
N LEU A 69 1.54 5.29 -3.81
CA LEU A 69 0.58 5.63 -4.87
C LEU A 69 0.89 4.82 -6.13
N LEU A 70 -0.14 4.24 -6.75
CA LEU A 70 -0.03 3.57 -8.04
C LEU A 70 -0.18 4.60 -9.17
N ALA A 71 0.88 5.36 -9.41
CA ALA A 71 0.96 6.38 -10.45
C ALA A 71 2.35 6.44 -11.07
N GLU A 72 2.46 7.01 -12.28
CA GLU A 72 3.76 7.21 -12.94
C GLU A 72 4.68 8.12 -12.11
N GLN A 73 4.11 9.12 -11.43
CA GLN A 73 4.84 9.97 -10.51
C GLN A 73 4.93 9.30 -9.13
N PRO A 74 6.15 9.05 -8.62
CA PRO A 74 6.34 8.32 -7.39
C PRO A 74 5.96 9.18 -6.18
N TYR A 75 4.94 8.75 -5.42
CA TYR A 75 4.59 9.34 -4.13
C TYR A 75 4.30 8.24 -3.11
N ALA A 76 4.87 8.37 -1.90
CA ALA A 76 4.70 7.40 -0.84
C ALA A 76 4.65 8.07 0.54
N LEU A 77 3.91 7.46 1.45
CA LEU A 77 3.86 7.80 2.86
C LEU A 77 4.41 6.63 3.65
N PHE A 78 5.19 6.92 4.68
CA PHE A 78 5.85 5.92 5.51
C PHE A 78 5.50 6.13 6.98
N GLU A 79 5.25 5.04 7.71
CA GLU A 79 5.07 5.03 9.15
C GLU A 79 5.77 3.81 9.76
N ALA A 80 6.35 3.99 10.96
CA ALA A 80 6.97 2.92 11.70
C ALA A 80 6.20 2.67 13.00
N PHE A 81 5.56 1.50 13.09
CA PHE A 81 4.79 1.12 14.27
C PHE A 81 5.66 0.47 15.32
N GLU A 82 5.48 0.91 16.56
CA GLU A 82 6.20 0.39 17.72
C GLU A 82 5.59 -0.93 18.20
N ALA A 83 6.39 -1.76 18.88
CA ALA A 83 5.99 -3.14 19.21
C ALA A 83 4.86 -3.22 20.25
N ASP A 84 4.73 -2.19 21.09
CA ASP A 84 3.73 -2.03 22.14
C ASP A 84 2.51 -1.22 21.69
N GLU A 85 2.54 -0.67 20.48
CA GLU A 85 1.42 0.04 19.88
C GLU A 85 0.25 -0.91 19.61
N SER A 86 -0.95 -0.48 19.97
CA SER A 86 -2.16 -1.30 19.80
C SER A 86 -2.55 -1.39 18.33
N GLU A 87 -3.26 -2.47 17.94
CA GLU A 87 -3.74 -2.60 16.56
C GLU A 87 -4.76 -1.50 16.19
N GLU A 88 -5.48 -0.96 17.17
CA GLU A 88 -6.40 0.17 16.98
C GLU A 88 -5.63 1.43 16.58
N ASP A 89 -4.58 1.79 17.33
CA ASP A 89 -3.73 2.95 17.04
C ASP A 89 -3.07 2.82 15.65
N ARG A 90 -2.55 1.62 15.33
CA ARG A 90 -1.95 1.34 14.02
C ARG A 90 -2.95 1.48 12.89
N GLU A 91 -4.18 1.02 13.08
CA GLU A 91 -5.22 1.16 12.05
C GLU A 91 -5.64 2.62 11.87
N ASP A 92 -5.74 3.39 12.94
CA ASP A 92 -6.04 4.81 12.85
C ASP A 92 -4.91 5.59 12.14
N ALA A 93 -3.65 5.30 12.44
CA ALA A 93 -2.52 5.84 11.70
C ALA A 93 -2.55 5.46 10.20
N ARG A 94 -2.90 4.21 9.86
CA ARG A 94 -3.08 3.81 8.45
C ARG A 94 -4.19 4.61 7.79
N ARG A 95 -5.34 4.81 8.45
CA ARG A 95 -6.44 5.64 7.92
C ARG A 95 -6.02 7.09 7.71
N GLU A 96 -5.22 7.66 8.61
CA GLU A 96 -4.66 9.00 8.41
C GLU A 96 -3.76 9.08 7.18
N MET A 97 -2.91 8.07 6.96
CA MET A 97 -2.07 7.98 5.77
C MET A 97 -2.91 7.85 4.50
N GLU A 98 -3.97 7.04 4.52
CA GLU A 98 -4.92 6.93 3.40
C GLU A 98 -5.60 8.26 3.09
N ASN A 99 -6.02 9.02 4.11
CA ASN A 99 -6.60 10.34 3.93
C ASN A 99 -5.60 11.32 3.30
N LYS A 100 -4.35 11.38 3.80
CA LYS A 100 -3.28 12.20 3.21
C LYS A 100 -2.98 11.81 1.76
N MET A 101 -2.99 10.52 1.46
CA MET A 101 -2.79 10.00 0.10
C MET A 101 -3.93 10.39 -0.83
N ARG A 102 -5.18 10.27 -0.36
CA ARG A 102 -6.38 10.70 -1.09
C ARG A 102 -6.35 12.19 -1.41
N GLU A 103 -6.00 13.02 -0.43
CA GLU A 103 -5.84 14.47 -0.65
C GLU A 103 -4.77 14.75 -1.70
N HIS A 104 -3.65 14.03 -1.70
CA HIS A 104 -2.62 14.17 -2.73
C HIS A 104 -3.11 13.72 -4.11
N ALA A 105 -3.79 12.57 -4.22
CA ALA A 105 -4.27 12.00 -5.47
C ALA A 105 -5.36 12.84 -6.15
N ASN A 106 -6.09 13.65 -5.38
CA ASN A 106 -7.16 14.52 -5.86
C ASN A 106 -6.70 15.96 -6.18
N ARG A 107 -5.41 16.27 -6.04
CA ARG A 107 -4.84 17.59 -6.38
C ARG A 107 -4.38 17.66 -7.83
#